data_AF-A0A3G9E3R8-F1
#
_entry.id   AF-A0A3G9E3R8-F1
#
_cell.length_a   1.000
_cell.length_b   1.000
_cell.length_c   1.000
_cell.angle_alpha   90.00
_cell.angle_beta   90.00
_cell.angle_gamma   90.00
#
_symmetry.space_group_name_H-M   'P 1'
#
loop_
_entity.id
_entity.type
_entity.pdbx_description
1 polymer ?
#
loop_
_entity_poly.entity_id
_entity_poly.type
_entity_poly.pdbx_seq_one_letter_code
_entity_poly.pdbx_strand_id
1 'polypeptide(L)'
;MGAMLYTVNTINTNVIKSLGKSNIYFVVQFFKRLLGIMLIIFSIRYGIEAMLWSIVAVYYISFFINGYVSGKLIGYGVWRQVKDAGIYYLLAIIAGVITYCAFSFINIELSNLAQILLQITVYAFSYLSVSYILKLEGFMTYQEVVVEFLMKRKK
;
A
#
# COMPACT_ATOMS: atom_id res chain seq x y z
N MET A 1 4.33 -1.42 -7.18
CA MET A 1 3.62 -0.13 -7.04
C MET A 1 2.10 -0.30 -6.94
N GLY A 2 1.42 -0.85 -7.95
CA GLY A 2 -0.06 -1.00 -7.89
C GLY A 2 -0.60 -1.81 -6.70
N ALA A 3 0.11 -2.86 -6.30
CA ALA A 3 -0.27 -3.71 -5.16
C ALA A 3 -0.41 -2.96 -3.82
N MET A 4 0.31 -1.85 -3.62
CA MET A 4 0.21 -1.04 -2.41
C MET A 4 -1.19 -0.42 -2.24
N LEU A 5 -1.86 -0.11 -3.35
CA LEU A 5 -3.22 0.45 -3.35
C LEU A 5 -4.30 -0.62 -3.30
N TYR A 6 -3.96 -1.91 -3.41
CA TYR A 6 -4.94 -2.99 -3.41
C TYR A 6 -5.76 -3.02 -2.11
N THR A 7 -5.09 -2.92 -0.96
CA THR A 7 -5.74 -2.94 0.36
C THR A 7 -6.69 -1.76 0.52
N VAL A 8 -6.24 -0.54 0.19
CA VAL A 8 -7.06 0.67 0.30
C VAL A 8 -8.27 0.62 -0.64
N ASN A 9 -8.06 0.16 -1.88
CA ASN A 9 -9.15 -0.03 -2.83
C ASN A 9 -10.17 -1.06 -2.35
N THR A 10 -9.71 -2.17 -1.75
CA THR A 10 -10.56 -3.22 -1.19
C THR A 10 -11.36 -2.70 0.00
N ILE A 11 -10.72 -2.02 0.95
CA ILE A 11 -11.39 -1.40 2.12
C ILE A 11 -12.49 -0.44 1.65
N ASN A 12 -12.18 0.49 0.74
CA ASN A 12 -13.18 1.41 0.20
C ASN A 12 -14.39 0.67 -0.38
N THR A 13 -14.15 -0.40 -1.15
CA THR A 13 -15.27 -1.17 -1.71
C THR A 13 -16.04 -1.99 -0.67
N ASN A 14 -15.38 -2.46 0.38
CA ASN A 14 -16.03 -3.17 1.49
C ASN A 14 -16.90 -2.22 2.31
N VAL A 15 -16.50 -0.96 2.50
CA VAL A 15 -17.34 0.08 3.13
C VAL A 15 -18.61 0.32 2.31
N ILE A 16 -18.52 0.43 0.98
CA ILE A 16 -19.72 0.60 0.15
C ILE A 16 -20.67 -0.59 0.31
N LYS A 17 -20.13 -1.81 0.37
CA LYS A 17 -20.93 -3.03 0.61
C LYS A 17 -21.57 -3.04 1.99
N SER A 18 -20.84 -2.68 3.05
CA SER A 18 -21.36 -2.70 4.43
C SER A 18 -22.46 -1.65 4.65
N LEU A 19 -22.45 -0.56 3.88
CA LEU A 19 -23.51 0.45 3.88
C LEU A 19 -24.76 0.05 3.07
N GLY A 20 -24.80 -1.16 2.50
CA GLY A 20 -25.93 -1.65 1.69
C GLY A 20 -26.08 -0.92 0.35
N LYS A 21 -25.07 -0.16 -0.12
CA LYS A 21 -25.12 0.60 -1.38
C LYS A 21 -24.71 -0.25 -2.59
N SER A 22 -25.41 -1.36 -2.81
CA SER A 22 -25.12 -2.33 -3.88
C SER A 22 -25.10 -1.71 -5.29
N ASN A 23 -26.02 -0.80 -5.59
CA ASN A 23 -26.07 -0.10 -6.88
C ASN A 23 -24.80 0.73 -7.13
N ILE A 24 -24.34 1.48 -6.12
CA ILE A 24 -23.10 2.28 -6.22
C ILE A 24 -21.90 1.35 -6.40
N TYR A 25 -21.83 0.27 -5.61
CA TYR A 25 -20.77 -0.73 -5.73
C TYR A 25 -20.70 -1.31 -7.15
N PHE A 26 -21.84 -1.71 -7.71
CA PHE A 26 -21.92 -2.28 -9.05
C PHE A 26 -21.43 -1.30 -10.11
N VAL A 27 -21.95 -0.07 -10.11
CA VAL A 27 -21.56 0.97 -11.07
C VAL A 27 -20.06 1.25 -10.99
N VAL A 28 -19.52 1.46 -9.79
CA VAL A 28 -18.09 1.74 -9.59
C VAL A 28 -17.21 0.58 -10.08
N GLN A 29 -17.59 -0.67 -9.80
CA GLN A 29 -16.82 -1.84 -10.26
C GLN A 29 -16.92 -2.03 -11.77
N PHE A 30 -18.09 -1.79 -12.36
CA PHE A 30 -18.30 -1.90 -13.79
C PHE A 30 -17.43 -0.90 -14.55
N PHE A 31 -17.45 0.38 -14.16
CA PHE A 31 -16.61 1.41 -14.78
C PHE A 31 -15.11 1.10 -14.66
N LYS A 32 -14.64 0.65 -13.50
CA LYS A 32 -13.22 0.29 -13.31
C LYS A 32 -12.80 -0.91 -14.18
N ARG A 33 -13.66 -1.92 -14.33
CA ARG A 33 -13.39 -3.07 -15.20
C ARG A 33 -13.33 -2.67 -16.67
N LEU A 34 -14.27 -1.84 -17.13
CA LEU A 34 -14.24 -1.31 -18.50
C LEU A 34 -12.96 -0.51 -18.76
N LEU A 35 -12.61 0.40 -17.85
CA LEU A 35 -11.40 1.21 -17.94
C LEU A 35 -10.14 0.33 -17.97
N GLY A 36 -10.07 -0.70 -17.14
CA GLY A 36 -8.96 -1.66 -17.14
C GLY A 36 -8.84 -2.45 -18.44
N ILE A 37 -9.95 -2.95 -18.98
CA ILE A 37 -9.96 -3.65 -20.27
C ILE A 37 -9.49 -2.73 -21.40
N MET A 38 -10.01 -1.50 -21.46
CA MET A 38 -9.60 -0.54 -22.49
C MET A 38 -8.11 -0.22 -22.40
N LEU A 39 -7.59 0.11 -21.21
CA LEU A 39 -6.17 0.42 -21.03
C LEU A 39 -5.26 -0.75 -21.39
N ILE A 40 -5.66 -1.99 -21.05
CA ILE A 40 -4.91 -3.18 -21.44
C ILE A 40 -4.90 -3.33 -22.96
N ILE A 41 -6.04 -3.26 -23.64
CA ILE A 41 -6.14 -3.39 -25.10
C ILE A 41 -5.24 -2.36 -25.81
N PHE A 42 -5.28 -1.10 -25.38
CA PHE A 42 -4.42 -0.05 -25.95
C PHE A 42 -2.93 -0.28 -25.68
N SER A 43 -2.59 -0.94 -24.58
CA SER A 43 -1.20 -1.21 -24.18
C SER A 43 -0.57 -2.42 -24.88
N ILE A 44 -1.37 -3.35 -25.43
CA ILE A 44 -0.86 -4.58 -26.09
C ILE A 44 0.17 -4.26 -27.18
N ARG A 45 -0.08 -3.22 -27.98
CA ARG A 45 0.81 -2.81 -29.09
C ARG A 45 2.18 -2.28 -28.62
N TYR A 46 2.33 -1.97 -27.34
CA TYR A 46 3.56 -1.45 -26.74
C TYR A 46 4.30 -2.52 -25.91
N GLY A 47 3.84 -3.78 -25.93
CA GLY A 47 4.47 -4.89 -25.25
C GLY A 47 4.08 -5.04 -23.76
N ILE A 48 4.69 -6.03 -23.11
CA ILE A 48 4.31 -6.48 -21.75
C ILE A 48 4.53 -5.38 -20.70
N GLU A 49 5.60 -4.60 -20.81
CA GLU A 49 5.87 -3.52 -19.85
C GLU A 49 4.75 -2.47 -19.82
N ALA A 50 4.24 -2.08 -20.99
CA ALA A 50 3.12 -1.15 -21.08
C ALA A 50 1.83 -1.74 -20.49
N MET A 51 1.62 -3.05 -20.63
CA MET A 51 0.50 -3.76 -19.99
C MET A 51 0.62 -3.76 -18.46
N LEU A 52 1.84 -3.89 -17.92
CA LEU A 52 2.05 -3.80 -16.47
C LEU A 52 1.80 -2.37 -15.96
N TRP A 53 2.27 -1.36 -16.68
CA TRP A 53 2.01 0.04 -16.34
C TRP A 53 0.54 0.42 -16.44
N SER A 54 -0.20 -0.16 -17.39
CA SER A 54 -1.64 0.05 -17.50
C SER A 54 -2.39 -0.49 -16.28
N ILE A 55 -2.01 -1.66 -15.75
CA ILE A 55 -2.52 -2.19 -14.48
C ILE A 55 -2.24 -1.23 -13.32
N VAL A 56 -1.02 -0.69 -13.24
CA VAL A 56 -0.66 0.30 -12.21
C VAL A 56 -1.56 1.52 -12.31
N ALA A 57 -1.76 2.08 -13.50
CA ALA A 57 -2.63 3.22 -13.74
C ALA A 57 -4.08 2.93 -13.30
N VAL A 58 -4.61 1.73 -13.59
CA VAL A 58 -5.94 1.30 -13.13
C VAL A 58 -6.05 1.35 -11.61
N TYR A 59 -5.04 0.89 -10.87
CA TYR A 59 -5.05 0.93 -9.40
C TYR A 59 -5.11 2.35 -8.83
N TYR A 60 -4.36 3.29 -9.42
CA TYR A 60 -4.37 4.70 -9.01
C TYR A 60 -5.70 5.37 -9.36
N ILE A 61 -6.20 5.19 -10.59
CA ILE A 61 -7.52 5.70 -11.00
C ILE A 61 -8.61 5.15 -10.09
N SER A 62 -8.55 3.85 -9.79
CA SER A 62 -9.47 3.18 -8.87
C SER A 62 -9.44 3.79 -7.47
N PHE A 63 -8.25 4.15 -6.98
CA PHE A 63 -8.09 4.82 -5.69
C PHE A 63 -8.77 6.18 -5.66
N PHE A 64 -8.63 6.99 -6.72
CA PHE A 64 -9.33 8.28 -6.80
C PHE A 64 -10.85 8.13 -6.90
N ILE A 65 -11.35 7.22 -7.74
CA ILE A 65 -12.79 6.94 -7.87
C ILE A 65 -13.36 6.48 -6.53
N ASN A 66 -12.72 5.49 -5.91
CA ASN A 66 -13.15 4.94 -4.63
C ASN A 66 -13.08 6.00 -3.52
N GLY A 67 -12.01 6.79 -3.45
CA GLY A 67 -11.85 7.85 -2.45
C GLY A 67 -12.86 8.98 -2.62
N TYR A 68 -13.26 9.33 -3.85
CA TYR A 68 -14.34 10.28 -4.08
C TYR A 68 -15.69 9.75 -3.54
N VAL A 69 -16.00 8.48 -3.83
CA VAL A 69 -17.23 7.83 -3.35
C VAL A 69 -17.22 7.70 -1.82
N SER A 70 -16.12 7.24 -1.21
CA SER A 70 -15.96 7.17 0.25
C SER A 70 -16.07 8.55 0.90
N GLY A 71 -15.53 9.60 0.26
CA GLY A 71 -15.69 10.99 0.70
C GLY A 71 -17.15 11.42 0.78
N LYS A 72 -17.97 11.03 -0.21
CA LYS A 72 -19.41 11.34 -0.24
C LYS A 72 -20.23 10.50 0.75
N LEU A 73 -19.86 9.23 0.97
CA LEU A 73 -20.64 8.29 1.78
C LEU A 73 -20.33 8.38 3.28
N ILE A 74 -19.06 8.53 3.66
CA ILE A 74 -18.61 8.47 5.07
C ILE A 74 -17.70 9.64 5.45
N GLY A 75 -17.59 10.67 4.60
CA GLY A 75 -16.69 11.80 4.83
C GLY A 75 -15.21 11.47 4.70
N TYR A 76 -14.84 10.27 4.25
CA TYR A 76 -13.45 9.81 4.18
C TYR A 76 -12.89 9.87 2.76
N GLY A 77 -12.57 11.10 2.33
CA GLY A 77 -12.12 11.40 0.97
C GLY A 77 -10.65 11.07 0.68
N VAL A 78 -10.25 11.24 -0.59
CA VAL A 78 -8.88 11.00 -1.09
C VAL A 78 -7.82 11.71 -0.24
N TRP A 79 -8.00 13.00 0.05
CA TRP A 79 -7.02 13.77 0.81
C TRP A 79 -6.82 13.27 2.25
N ARG A 80 -7.88 12.80 2.91
CA ARG A 80 -7.77 12.19 4.23
C ARG A 80 -7.00 10.87 4.13
N GLN A 81 -7.35 10.01 3.17
CA GLN A 81 -6.64 8.75 2.90
C GLN A 81 -5.14 8.95 2.62
N VAL A 82 -4.79 9.95 1.79
CA VAL A 82 -3.39 10.27 1.49
C VAL A 82 -2.67 10.81 2.71
N LYS A 83 -3.30 11.66 3.52
CA LYS A 83 -2.68 12.20 4.73
C LYS A 83 -2.41 11.08 5.75
N ASP A 84 -3.38 10.20 5.96
CA ASP A 84 -3.29 9.10 6.92
C ASP A 84 -2.25 8.07 6.49
N ALA A 85 -2.20 7.74 5.20
CA ALA A 85 -1.20 6.80 4.67
C ALA A 85 0.18 7.44 4.43
N GLY A 86 0.23 8.75 4.22
CA GLY A 86 1.40 9.49 3.74
C GLY A 86 2.58 9.41 4.70
N ILE A 87 2.33 9.43 6.00
CA ILE A 87 3.39 9.28 7.02
C ILE A 87 4.09 7.92 6.92
N TYR A 88 3.34 6.85 6.60
CA TYR A 88 3.88 5.51 6.44
C TYR A 88 4.63 5.35 5.10
N TYR A 89 4.15 6.01 4.04
CA TYR A 89 4.92 6.09 2.78
C TYR A 89 6.24 6.83 2.96
N LEU A 90 6.23 7.94 3.71
CA LEU A 90 7.45 8.69 4.02
C LEU A 90 8.42 7.83 4.84
N LEU A 91 7.92 7.10 5.84
CA LEU A 91 8.71 6.16 6.62
C LEU A 91 9.35 5.08 5.74
N ALA A 92 8.58 4.48 4.81
CA ALA A 92 9.10 3.49 3.88
C ALA A 92 10.19 4.05 2.97
N ILE A 93 10.03 5.29 2.49
CA ILE A 93 11.05 5.99 1.69
C ILE A 93 12.32 6.21 2.52
N ILE A 94 12.20 6.69 3.76
CA ILE A 94 13.35 6.91 4.64
C ILE A 94 14.10 5.61 4.91
N ALA A 95 13.41 4.53 5.26
CA ALA A 95 14.01 3.20 5.45
C ALA A 95 14.70 2.70 4.17
N GLY A 96 14.11 2.94 3.00
CA GLY A 96 14.68 2.63 1.70
C GLY A 96 15.97 3.40 1.41
N VAL A 97 15.98 4.71 1.67
CA VAL A 97 17.17 5.55 1.51
C VAL A 97 18.30 5.12 2.46
N ILE A 98 17.98 4.84 3.72
CA ILE A 98 18.96 4.32 4.69
C ILE A 98 19.58 3.02 4.18
N THR A 99 18.74 2.08 3.72
CA THR A 99 19.20 0.79 3.20
C THR A 99 20.04 0.97 1.94
N TYR A 100 19.63 1.84 1.00
CA TYR A 100 20.41 2.13 -0.19
C TYR A 100 21.79 2.70 0.15
N CYS A 101 21.85 3.75 0.98
CA CYS A 101 23.12 4.35 1.38
C CYS A 101 24.02 3.34 2.11
N ALA A 102 23.47 2.54 3.03
CA ALA A 102 24.23 1.54 3.77
C ALA A 102 24.95 0.54 2.85
N PHE A 103 24.36 0.15 1.72
CA PHE A 103 24.94 -0.83 0.80
C PHE A 103 25.68 -0.20 -0.38
N SER A 104 25.43 1.05 -0.73
CA SER A 104 26.20 1.76 -1.77
C SER A 104 27.57 2.22 -1.30
N PHE A 105 27.75 2.49 0.00
CA PHE A 105 29.05 2.92 0.55
C PHE A 105 29.89 1.78 1.12
N ILE A 106 29.29 0.63 1.40
CA ILE A 106 30.00 -0.53 1.95
C ILE A 106 30.16 -1.55 0.82
N ASN A 107 31.37 -1.63 0.24
CA ASN A 107 31.75 -2.68 -0.70
C ASN A 107 31.89 -4.01 0.04
N ILE A 108 30.76 -4.69 0.26
CA ILE A 108 30.75 -6.04 0.81
C ILE A 108 30.66 -7.03 -0.36
N GLU A 109 31.71 -7.81 -0.56
CA GLU A 109 31.68 -8.96 -1.48
C GLU A 109 30.90 -10.10 -0.80
N LEU A 110 29.59 -10.13 -1.02
CA LEU A 110 28.68 -11.20 -0.62
C LEU A 110 28.09 -11.87 -1.86
N SER A 111 27.63 -13.10 -1.71
CA SER A 111 26.79 -13.72 -2.74
C SER A 111 25.48 -12.92 -2.91
N ASN A 112 24.95 -12.86 -4.12
CA ASN A 112 23.74 -12.09 -4.44
C ASN A 112 22.57 -12.38 -3.50
N LEU A 113 22.39 -13.65 -3.11
CA LEU A 113 21.33 -14.06 -2.20
C LEU A 113 21.55 -13.52 -0.78
N ALA A 114 22.79 -13.59 -0.27
CA ALA A 114 23.12 -13.07 1.06
C ALA A 114 22.97 -11.54 1.11
N GLN A 115 23.32 -10.84 0.02
CA GLN A 115 23.15 -9.39 -0.07
C GLN A 115 21.66 -8.99 0.00
N ILE A 116 20.78 -9.68 -0.73
CA ILE A 116 19.33 -9.43 -0.69
C ILE A 116 18.78 -9.69 0.71
N LEU A 117 19.16 -10.80 1.35
CA LEU A 117 18.70 -11.10 2.72
C LEU A 117 19.14 -10.01 3.70
N LEU A 118 20.40 -9.57 3.63
CA LEU A 118 20.91 -8.51 4.49
C LEU A 118 20.15 -7.19 4.26
N GLN A 119 19.88 -6.83 3.00
CA GLN A 119 19.12 -5.62 2.66
C GLN A 119 17.70 -5.66 3.22
N ILE A 120 17.01 -6.80 3.12
CA ILE A 120 15.67 -6.98 3.70
C ILE A 120 15.73 -6.81 5.22
N THR A 121 16.72 -7.40 5.89
CA THR A 121 16.90 -7.26 7.34
C THR A 121 17.16 -5.81 7.75
N VAL A 122 18.07 -5.12 7.07
CA VAL A 122 18.40 -3.71 7.35
C VAL A 122 17.20 -2.80 7.09
N TYR A 123 16.47 -3.01 6.00
CA TYR A 123 15.24 -2.28 5.71
C TYR A 123 14.18 -2.49 6.80
N ALA A 124 13.96 -3.74 7.22
CA ALA A 124 13.00 -4.05 8.28
C ALA A 124 13.39 -3.38 9.61
N PHE A 125 14.66 -3.48 10.00
CA PHE A 125 15.15 -2.85 11.24
C PHE A 125 15.06 -1.33 11.20
N SER A 126 15.47 -0.70 10.10
CA SER A 126 15.38 0.76 9.96
C SER A 126 13.93 1.25 9.97
N TYR A 127 13.03 0.57 9.26
CA TYR A 127 11.60 0.88 9.27
C TYR A 127 11.00 0.80 10.68
N LEU A 128 11.24 -0.30 11.41
CA LEU A 128 10.72 -0.49 12.76
C LEU A 128 11.31 0.53 13.75
N SER A 129 12.62 0.80 13.66
CA SER A 129 13.30 1.74 14.55
C SER A 129 12.79 3.17 14.36
N VAL A 130 12.67 3.63 13.12
CA VAL A 130 12.15 4.98 12.83
C VAL A 130 10.67 5.08 13.20
N SER A 131 9.88 4.02 12.95
CA SER A 131 8.47 3.95 13.37
C SER A 131 8.29 4.08 14.89
N TYR A 132 9.17 3.41 15.67
CA TYR A 132 9.19 3.51 17.13
C TYR A 132 9.55 4.91 17.60
N ILE A 133 10.59 5.53 17.03
CA ILE A 133 11.03 6.89 17.37
C ILE A 133 9.92 7.91 17.09
N LEU A 134 9.23 7.78 15.95
CA LEU A 134 8.13 8.65 15.56
C LEU A 134 6.80 8.34 16.28
N LYS A 135 6.75 7.27 17.09
CA LYS A 135 5.56 6.81 17.82
C LYS A 135 4.31 6.73 16.93
N LEU A 136 4.47 6.19 15.72
CA LEU A 136 3.38 6.11 14.77
C LEU A 136 2.25 5.23 15.31
N GLU A 137 1.01 5.72 15.22
CA GLU A 137 -0.19 5.04 15.74
C GLU A 137 -0.31 3.59 15.27
N GLY A 138 0.02 3.33 14.00
CA GLY A 138 0.01 1.99 13.44
C GLY A 138 0.93 1.04 14.21
N PHE A 139 2.15 1.47 14.54
CA PHE A 139 3.10 0.64 15.28
C PHE A 139 2.66 0.41 16.73
N MET A 140 2.15 1.44 17.39
CA MET A 140 1.63 1.32 18.76
C MET A 140 0.46 0.33 18.82
N THR A 141 -0.49 0.43 17.88
CA THR A 141 -1.62 -0.51 17.75
C THR A 141 -1.13 -1.95 17.57
N TYR A 142 -0.12 -2.17 16.72
CA TYR A 142 0.44 -3.51 16.54
C TYR A 142 1.09 -4.05 17.81
N GLN A 143 1.81 -3.22 18.56
CA GLN A 143 2.40 -3.63 19.83
C GLN A 143 1.33 -4.03 20.85
N GLU A 144 0.26 -3.25 20.97
CA GLU A 144 -0.87 -3.54 21.87
C GLU A 144 -1.52 -4.88 21.53
N VAL A 145 -1.81 -5.13 20.25
CA VAL A 145 -2.43 -6.39 19.81
C VAL A 145 -1.53 -7.60 20.11
N VAL A 146 -0.22 -7.48 19.88
CA VAL A 146 0.75 -8.56 20.18
C VAL A 146 0.81 -8.83 21.68
N VAL A 147 0.86 -7.77 22.49
CA VAL A 147 0.88 -7.87 23.95
C VAL A 147 -0.42 -8.50 24.48
N GLU A 148 -1.59 -8.10 23.95
CA GLU A 148 -2.87 -8.69 24.31
C GLU A 148 -2.91 -10.19 23.95
N PHE A 149 -2.43 -10.56 22.76
CA PHE A 149 -2.41 -11.95 22.32
C PHE A 149 -1.49 -12.83 23.20
N LEU A 150 -0.31 -12.32 23.57
CA LEU A 150 0.61 -13.00 24.48
C LEU A 150 0.05 -13.12 25.90
N MET A 151 -0.69 -12.12 26.38
CA MET A 151 -1.33 -12.16 27.70
C MET A 151 -2.56 -13.08 27.73
N LYS A 152 -3.37 -13.11 26.67
CA LYS A 152 -4.50 -14.06 26.54
C LYS A 152 -4.04 -15.52 26.50
N ARG A 153 -2.87 -15.79 25.93
CA ARG A 153 -2.27 -17.14 25.88
C ARG A 153 -1.69 -17.60 27.22
N LYS A 154 -1.54 -16.68 28.19
CA LYS A 154 -1.07 -16.96 29.56
C LYS A 154 -2.22 -17.25 30.56
N LYS A 155 -3.48 -17.09 30.16
CA LYS A 155 -4.68 -17.53 30.90
C LYS A 155 -5.20 -18.83 30.31
#